data_AF-A0A9X3LIL5-F1
#
_entry.id   AF-A0A9X3LIL5-F1
#
_cell.length_a   1.000
_cell.length_b   1.000
_cell.length_c   1.000
_cell.angle_alpha   90.00
_cell.angle_beta   90.00
_cell.angle_gamma   90.00
#
_symmetry.space_group_name_H-M   'P 1'
#
loop_
_entity.id
_entity.type
_entity.pdbx_description
1 polymer ?
#
loop_
_entity_poly.entity_id
_entity_poly.type
_entity_poly.pdbx_seq_one_letter_code
_entity_poly.pdbx_strand_id
1 'polypeptide(L)' 'MTAQEIQAQIAELKMDYVRLQGDMEKLESTGHPGMIEKAEQRLANMEVQLAELNKKLAAL' A
#
# COMPACT_ATOMS: atom_id res chain seq x y z
N MET A 1 -7.11 10.63 -16.68
CA MET A 1 -7.48 9.91 -15.44
C MET A 1 -8.80 10.47 -14.98
N THR A 2 -9.83 9.65 -15.04
CA THR A 2 -11.17 9.95 -14.51
C THR A 2 -11.22 9.63 -13.02
N ALA A 3 -12.20 10.18 -12.31
CA ALA A 3 -12.41 9.87 -10.89
C ALA A 3 -12.53 8.36 -10.64
N GLN A 4 -13.20 7.63 -11.55
CA GLN A 4 -13.36 6.18 -11.46
C GLN A 4 -12.04 5.41 -11.61
N GLU A 5 -11.15 5.84 -12.52
CA GLU A 5 -9.83 5.22 -12.68
C GLU A 5 -8.94 5.43 -11.45
N ILE A 6 -9.03 6.60 -10.81
CA ILE A 6 -8.29 6.90 -9.57
C ILE A 6 -8.83 6.05 -8.42
N GLN A 7 -10.15 5.94 -8.30
CA GLN A 7 -10.79 5.11 -7.27
C GLN A 7 -10.45 3.62 -7.45
N ALA A 8 -10.40 3.12 -8.68
CA ALA A 8 -9.97 1.76 -8.98
C ALA A 8 -8.52 1.52 -8.54
N GLN A 9 -7.60 2.44 -8.84
CA GLN A 9 -6.21 2.35 -8.39
C GLN A 9 -6.07 2.42 -6.88
N ILE A 10 -6.84 3.28 -6.21
CA ILE A 10 -6.89 3.34 -4.74
C ILE A 10 -7.36 2.00 -4.16
N ALA A 11 -8.39 1.39 -4.76
CA ALA A 11 -8.93 0.12 -4.31
C ALA A 11 -7.92 -1.03 -4.48
N GLU A 12 -7.24 -1.09 -5.63
CA GLU A 12 -6.17 -2.05 -5.90
C GLU A 12 -5.01 -1.88 -4.90
N LEU A 13 -4.53 -0.64 -4.71
CA LEU A 13 -3.42 -0.37 -3.80
C LEU A 13 -3.77 -0.73 -2.34
N LYS A 14 -5.03 -0.51 -1.92
CA LYS A 14 -5.52 -0.94 -0.60
C LYS A 14 -5.55 -2.46 -0.46
N MET A 15 -5.92 -3.19 -1.50
CA MET A 15 -5.90 -4.66 -1.48
C MET A 15 -4.47 -5.18 -1.34
N ASP A 16 -3.51 -4.60 -2.07
CA ASP A 16 -2.10 -4.97 -1.95
C ASP A 16 -1.50 -4.59 -0.59
N TYR A 17 -1.90 -3.44 -0.03
CA TYR A 17 -1.51 -3.03 1.32
C TYR A 17 -1.91 -4.06 2.37
N VAL A 18 -3.16 -4.52 2.35
CA VAL A 18 -3.67 -5.53 3.28
C VAL A 18 -2.94 -6.87 3.13
N ARG A 19 -2.65 -7.28 1.89
CA ARG A 19 -1.87 -8.50 1.62
C ARG A 19 -0.47 -8.38 2.20
N LEU A 20 0.21 -7.26 1.94
CA LEU A 20 1.56 -7.02 2.42
C LEU A 20 1.65 -7.01 3.95
N GLN A 21 0.66 -6.43 4.64
CA GLN A 21 0.58 -6.51 6.10
C GLN A 21 0.46 -7.97 6.59
N GLY A 22 -0.42 -8.77 5.98
CA GLY A 22 -0.55 -10.17 6.34
C GLY A 22 0.70 -11.01 6.06
N ASP A 23 1.46 -10.68 5.01
CA ASP A 23 2.76 -11.29 4.75
C ASP A 23 3.82 -10.84 5.77
N MET A 24 3.77 -9.58 6.24
CA MET A 24 4.65 -9.09 7.30
C MET A 24 4.42 -9.82 8.63
N GLU A 25 3.17 -10.05 9.03
CA GLU A 25 2.87 -10.82 10.25
C GLU A 25 3.47 -12.23 10.19
N LYS A 26 3.49 -12.85 9.00
CA LYS A 26 4.15 -14.15 8.79
C LYS A 26 5.67 -14.04 8.80
N LEU A 27 6.24 -12.98 8.24
CA LEU A 27 7.68 -12.73 8.24
C LEU A 27 8.21 -12.47 9.66
N GLU A 28 7.43 -11.78 10.49
CA GLU A 28 7.65 -11.64 11.94
C GLU A 28 7.64 -13.00 12.63
N SER A 29 6.64 -13.83 12.34
CA SER A 29 6.54 -15.18 12.91
C SER A 29 7.70 -16.11 12.52
N THR A 30 8.28 -15.93 11.32
CA THR A 30 9.39 -16.75 10.80
C THR A 30 10.78 -16.19 11.11
N GLY A 31 10.89 -15.01 11.72
CA GLY A 31 12.16 -14.45 12.19
C GLY A 31 13.06 -13.89 11.08
N HIS A 32 12.50 -13.21 10.07
CA HIS A 32 13.26 -12.59 8.97
C HIS A 32 13.30 -11.05 9.07
N PRO A 33 14.11 -10.46 9.99
CA PRO A 33 14.10 -9.02 10.27
C PRO A 33 14.41 -8.13 9.05
N GLY A 34 15.34 -8.56 8.18
CA GLY A 34 15.66 -7.81 6.96
C GLY A 34 14.57 -7.83 5.88
N MET A 35 13.61 -8.76 5.97
CA MET A 35 12.45 -8.81 5.07
C MET A 35 11.31 -7.94 5.60
N ILE A 36 11.20 -7.80 6.92
CA ILE A 36 10.25 -6.89 7.59
C ILE A 36 10.58 -5.45 7.24
N GLU A 37 11.84 -5.02 7.37
CA GLU A 37 12.24 -3.64 7.06
C GLU A 37 11.93 -3.27 5.59
N LYS A 38 12.16 -4.19 4.66
CA LYS A 38 11.80 -4.01 3.24
C LYS A 38 10.29 -3.93 3.03
N ALA A 39 9.52 -4.71 3.80
CA ALA A 39 8.07 -4.70 3.71
C ALA A 39 7.49 -3.42 4.33
N GLU A 40 8.04 -2.92 5.43
CA GLU A 40 7.71 -1.61 6.01
C GLU A 40 7.99 -0.47 5.02
N GLN A 41 9.15 -0.49 4.35
CA GLN A 41 9.45 0.49 3.30
C GLN A 41 8.43 0.43 2.15
N ARG A 42 7.97 -0.76 1.77
CA ARG A 42 6.92 -0.91 0.76
C ARG A 42 5.58 -0.37 1.25
N LEU A 43 5.18 -0.65 2.49
CA LEU A 43 3.96 -0.10 3.08
C LEU A 43 4.00 1.44 3.10
N ALA A 44 5.11 2.03 3.55
CA ALA A 44 5.27 3.48 3.58
C ALA A 44 5.15 4.11 2.17
N ASN A 45 5.74 3.47 1.15
CA ASN A 45 5.59 3.90 -0.24
C ASN A 45 4.15 3.77 -0.75
N MET A 46 3.41 2.74 -0.32
CA MET A 46 2.00 2.59 -0.67
C MET A 46 1.14 3.69 -0.01
N GLU A 47 1.44 4.08 1.23
CA GLU A 47 0.73 5.18 1.91
C GLU A 47 0.93 6.51 1.19
N VAL A 48 2.16 6.81 0.77
CA VAL A 48 2.46 8.01 -0.04
C VAL A 48 1.65 8.00 -1.33
N GLN A 49 1.65 6.88 -2.05
CA GLN A 49 0.87 6.73 -3.29
C GLN A 49 -0.64 6.88 -3.06
N LEU A 50 -1.18 6.30 -1.98
CA LEU A 50 -2.59 6.48 -1.61
C LEU A 50 -2.90 7.96 -1.34
N ALA A 51 -2.04 8.66 -0.61
CA ALA A 51 -2.23 10.07 -0.32
C ALA A 51 -2.20 10.91 -1.61
N GLU A 52 -1.30 10.62 -2.54
CA GLU A 52 -1.24 11.29 -3.85
C GLU A 52 -2.48 11.01 -4.70
N LEU A 53 -2.93 9.76 -4.78
CA LEU A 53 -4.14 9.40 -5.52
C LEU A 53 -5.38 10.07 -4.92
N ASN A 54 -5.52 10.10 -3.59
CA ASN A 54 -6.62 10.80 -2.94
C ASN A 54 -6.58 12.32 -3.19
N LYS A 55 -5.39 12.94 -3.18
CA LYS A 55 -5.23 14.36 -3.55
C LYS A 55 -5.66 14.61 -4.99
N LYS A 56 -5.26 13.74 -5.94
CA LYS A 56 -5.67 13.82 -7.34
C LYS A 56 -7.18 13.65 -7.50
N LEU A 57 -7.79 12.72 -6.74
CA LEU A 57 -9.24 12.52 -6.74
C LEU A 57 -10.00 13.74 -6.19
N ALA A 58 -9.48 14.37 -5.13
CA ALA A 58 -10.08 15.56 -4.53
C ALA A 58 -9.92 16.83 -5.38
N ALA A 59 -8.94 16.85 -6.30
CA ALA A 59 -8.67 17.96 -7.20
C ALA A 59 -9.40 17.86 -8.56
N LEU A 60 -10.14 16.76 -8.78
CA LEU A 60 -11.05 16.56 -9.93
C LEU A 60 -12.44 17.13 -9.64
#